data_AF-A0A851GFW7-F1
#
_entry.id   AF-A0A851GFW7-F1
#
_cell.length_a   1.000
_cell.length_b   1.000
_cell.length_c   1.000
_cell.angle_alpha   90.00
_cell.angle_beta   90.00
_cell.angle_gamma   90.00
#
_symmetry.space_group_name_H-M   'P 1'
#
loop_
_entity.id
_entity.type
_entity.pdbx_description
1 polymer ?
#
loop_
_entity_poly.entity_id
_entity_poly.type
_entity_poly.pdbx_seq_one_letter_code
_entity_poly.pdbx_strand_id
1 'polypeptide(L)'
;MPHSPDSIQYAMETAQLLREPDRRIDTFGSTRFKFTMLSEPMDQVGQVRVRQGEVEAQKPQIIRPGHMGGNVELEGFQEKAGEYLDWLREHDLEPVFFQYGFMFKRGRVTEELVHDSLEAVRDRVMEEVRQTGDPMLAVMEGVDDAWEVSLLKFAIEMIGKSSDINAFDFKRKGLL
;
A
#
# COMPACT_ATOMS: atom_id res chain seq x y z
N MET A 1 19.85 -14.14 3.60
CA MET A 1 19.12 -15.28 2.98
C MET A 1 18.50 -14.74 1.70
N PRO A 2 18.56 -15.44 0.56
CA PRO A 2 17.81 -15.02 -0.62
C PRO A 2 16.31 -15.07 -0.27
N HIS A 3 15.59 -14.00 -0.55
CA HIS A 3 14.18 -13.88 -0.26
C HIS A 3 13.42 -14.76 -1.26
N SER A 4 12.73 -15.80 -0.77
CA SER A 4 12.00 -16.73 -1.62
C SER A 4 10.61 -16.18 -1.96
N PRO A 5 9.99 -16.61 -3.07
CA PRO A 5 8.59 -16.32 -3.40
C PRO A 5 7.63 -16.61 -2.23
N ASP A 6 7.92 -17.63 -1.43
CA ASP A 6 7.17 -17.99 -0.22
C ASP A 6 7.07 -16.81 0.77
N SER A 7 8.09 -15.97 0.85
CA SER A 7 8.10 -14.81 1.75
C SER A 7 7.17 -13.69 1.30
N ILE A 8 7.01 -13.50 -0.02
CA ILE A 8 6.05 -12.55 -0.61
C ILE A 8 4.64 -13.07 -0.40
N GLN A 9 4.38 -14.34 -0.72
CA GLN A 9 3.07 -14.96 -0.50
C GLN A 9 2.65 -14.91 0.97
N TYR A 10 3.56 -15.28 1.88
CA TYR A 10 3.30 -15.20 3.30
C TYR A 10 2.98 -13.77 3.76
N ALA A 11 3.73 -12.77 3.27
CA ALA A 11 3.46 -11.37 3.58
C ALA A 11 2.08 -10.91 3.06
N MET A 12 1.67 -11.36 1.88
CA MET A 12 0.35 -11.04 1.32
C MET A 12 -0.80 -11.69 2.09
N GLU A 13 -0.65 -12.94 2.50
CA GLU A 13 -1.67 -13.71 3.24
C GLU A 13 -1.81 -13.21 4.69
N THR A 14 -0.71 -12.72 5.28
CA THR A 14 -0.70 -12.21 6.66
C THR A 14 -1.09 -10.73 6.74
N ALA A 15 -0.92 -9.97 5.65
CA ALA A 15 -1.22 -8.54 5.62
C ALA A 15 -2.72 -8.28 5.88
N GLN A 16 -3.01 -7.42 6.85
CA GLN A 16 -4.38 -7.03 7.20
C GLN A 16 -4.54 -5.52 7.14
N LEU A 17 -5.60 -5.07 6.46
CA LEU A 17 -6.00 -3.68 6.46
C LEU A 17 -7.05 -3.47 7.54
N LEU A 18 -6.66 -2.83 8.64
CA LEU A 18 -7.53 -2.58 9.78
C LEU A 18 -8.46 -1.39 9.54
N ARG A 19 -7.97 -0.40 8.78
CA ARG A 19 -8.74 0.78 8.40
C ARG A 19 -8.32 1.28 7.02
N GLU A 20 -9.29 1.47 6.14
CA GLU A 20 -9.15 2.18 4.87
C GLU A 20 -9.28 3.71 5.06
N PRO A 21 -8.60 4.54 4.26
CA PRO A 21 -8.89 5.97 4.19
C PRO A 21 -10.35 6.24 3.81
N ASP A 22 -11.05 7.10 4.55
CA ASP A 22 -12.45 7.44 4.32
C ASP A 22 -12.65 8.29 3.06
N ARG A 23 -11.68 9.14 2.71
CA ARG A 23 -11.80 10.01 1.53
C ARG A 23 -11.44 9.23 0.27
N ARG A 24 -12.33 9.30 -0.73
CA ARG A 24 -12.10 8.74 -2.06
C ARG A 24 -10.76 9.23 -2.60
N ILE A 25 -9.91 8.26 -2.88
CA ILE A 25 -8.67 8.43 -3.59
C ILE A 25 -9.00 8.85 -5.02
N ASP A 26 -8.39 9.96 -5.46
CA ASP A 26 -8.61 10.49 -6.81
C ASP A 26 -7.80 9.66 -7.83
N THR A 27 -8.48 8.82 -8.62
CA THR A 27 -7.83 7.91 -9.57
C THR A 27 -7.37 8.57 -10.86
N PHE A 28 -7.82 9.81 -11.10
CA PHE A 28 -7.46 10.56 -12.30
C PHE A 28 -6.40 11.65 -12.02
N GLY A 29 -5.97 11.79 -10.76
CA GLY A 29 -4.86 12.65 -10.32
C GLY A 29 -3.79 11.91 -9.51
N SER A 30 -3.10 12.64 -8.62
CA SER A 30 -2.18 12.06 -7.63
C SER A 30 -2.98 11.54 -6.43
N THR A 31 -2.99 10.23 -6.25
CA THR A 31 -3.47 9.56 -5.05
C THR A 31 -2.44 9.73 -3.94
N ARG A 32 -2.83 10.20 -2.76
CA ARG A 32 -1.93 10.21 -1.60
C ARG A 32 -2.69 9.83 -0.34
N PHE A 33 -2.09 8.97 0.47
CA PHE A 33 -2.61 8.59 1.78
C PHE A 33 -1.47 8.45 2.78
N LYS A 34 -1.79 8.66 4.05
CA LYS A 34 -0.88 8.38 5.17
C LYS A 34 -1.09 6.94 5.62
N PHE A 35 -0.07 6.31 6.15
CA PHE A 35 -0.21 4.98 6.74
C PHE A 35 0.35 4.93 8.15
N THR A 36 -0.25 4.06 8.97
CA THR A 36 0.38 3.46 10.15
C THR A 36 0.42 1.96 9.93
N MET A 37 1.63 1.39 9.98
CA MET A 37 1.90 -0.03 9.83
C MET A 37 2.36 -0.61 11.17
N LEU A 38 1.71 -1.68 11.61
CA LEU A 38 2.04 -2.40 12.83
C LEU A 38 2.64 -3.76 12.46
N SER A 39 3.73 -4.12 13.11
CA SER A 39 4.35 -5.43 12.94
C SER A 39 5.08 -5.86 14.20
N GLU A 40 5.12 -7.17 14.45
CA GLU A 40 5.93 -7.75 15.53
C GLU A 40 7.29 -8.17 14.96
N PRO A 41 8.42 -7.58 15.43
CA PRO A 41 9.74 -8.01 15.00
C PRO A 41 10.04 -9.43 15.48
N MET A 42 10.61 -10.27 14.61
CA MET A 42 10.91 -11.67 14.95
C MET A 42 11.98 -11.81 16.05
N ASP A 43 12.87 -10.82 16.18
CA ASP A 43 13.98 -10.81 17.12
C ASP A 43 13.59 -10.25 18.50
N GLN A 44 12.40 -9.67 18.65
CA GLN A 44 12.01 -8.90 19.84
C GLN A 44 10.58 -9.22 20.28
N VAL A 45 10.48 -10.14 21.25
CA VAL A 45 9.19 -10.57 21.83
C VAL A 45 8.56 -9.47 22.66
N GLY A 46 7.23 -9.33 22.55
CA GLY A 46 6.46 -8.34 23.32
C GLY A 46 6.76 -6.90 22.91
N GLN A 47 7.16 -6.71 21.66
CA GLN A 47 7.40 -5.41 21.07
C GLN A 47 6.70 -5.30 19.74
N VAL A 48 6.15 -4.13 19.47
CA VAL A 48 5.48 -3.79 18.22
C VAL A 48 6.24 -2.66 17.58
N ARG A 49 6.64 -2.85 16.33
CA ARG A 49 7.20 -1.78 15.51
C ARG A 49 6.06 -1.04 14.84
N VAL A 50 5.99 0.25 15.11
CA VAL A 50 5.01 1.17 14.52
C VAL A 50 5.75 1.99 13.47
N ARG A 51 5.36 1.86 12.21
CA ARG A 51 5.89 2.64 11.10
C ARG A 51 4.85 3.60 10.58
N GLN A 52 5.21 4.87 10.45
CA GLN A 52 4.31 5.89 9.92
C GLN A 52 4.95 6.61 8.74
N GLY A 53 4.13 6.96 7.76
CA GLY A 53 4.60 7.66 6.57
C GLY A 53 3.47 7.98 5.63
N GLU A 54 3.83 8.30 4.39
CA GLU A 54 2.89 8.54 3.31
C GLU A 54 3.29 7.76 2.06
N VAL A 55 2.27 7.40 1.29
CA VAL A 55 2.41 6.87 -0.07
C VAL A 55 1.67 7.77 -1.03
N GLU A 56 2.31 8.01 -2.16
CA GLU A 56 1.73 8.67 -3.31
C GLU A 56 1.71 7.71 -4.50
N ALA A 57 0.63 7.72 -5.26
CA ALA A 57 0.54 7.04 -6.54
C ALA A 57 0.03 8.01 -7.60
N GLN A 58 0.73 8.10 -8.71
CA GLN A 58 0.38 8.99 -9.80
C GLN A 58 0.69 8.37 -11.15
N LYS A 59 -0.03 8.81 -12.18
CA LYS A 59 0.33 8.50 -13.56
C LYS A 59 1.60 9.25 -13.96
N PRO A 60 2.50 8.66 -14.76
CA PRO A 60 3.70 9.32 -15.21
C PRO A 60 3.35 10.56 -16.03
N GLN A 61 4.02 11.67 -15.75
CA GLN A 61 3.79 12.93 -16.49
C GLN A 61 4.40 12.94 -17.90
N ILE A 62 5.29 11.98 -18.19
CA ILE A 62 5.94 11.83 -19.49
C ILE A 62 5.61 10.44 -20.04
N ILE A 63 4.88 10.40 -21.16
CA ILE A 63 4.60 9.15 -21.88
C ILE A 63 5.90 8.71 -22.57
N ARG A 64 6.45 7.57 -22.13
CA ARG A 64 7.56 6.91 -22.83
C ARG A 64 7.03 6.17 -24.08
N PRO A 65 7.76 6.13 -25.21
CA PRO A 65 7.25 5.51 -26.43
C PRO A 65 6.97 4.00 -26.29
N GLY A 66 5.88 3.54 -26.93
CA GLY A 66 5.02 2.39 -26.59
C GLY A 66 5.59 0.96 -26.54
N HIS A 67 6.89 0.79 -26.61
CA HIS A 67 7.64 -0.46 -26.37
C HIS A 67 8.21 -0.57 -24.94
N MET A 68 8.03 0.48 -24.11
CA MET A 68 8.31 0.51 -22.66
C MET A 68 7.09 0.93 -21.83
N GLY A 69 5.92 1.07 -22.47
CA GLY A 69 4.71 1.60 -21.85
C GLY A 69 3.92 0.49 -21.15
N GLY A 70 3.89 0.53 -19.81
CA GLY A 70 3.19 -0.44 -18.97
C GLY A 70 3.86 -0.72 -17.63
N ASN A 71 5.08 -0.23 -17.42
CA ASN A 71 5.82 -0.55 -16.20
C ASN A 71 5.36 0.31 -15.02
N VAL A 72 5.15 -0.35 -13.89
CA VAL A 72 5.01 0.30 -12.60
C VAL A 72 6.40 0.71 -12.11
N GLU A 73 6.56 1.98 -11.75
CA GLU A 73 7.79 2.50 -11.16
C GLU A 73 7.62 2.61 -9.63
N LEU A 74 8.64 2.17 -8.90
CA LEU A 74 8.68 2.30 -7.44
C LEU A 74 9.78 3.30 -7.06
N GLU A 75 9.40 4.36 -6.34
CA GLU A 75 10.32 5.33 -5.76
C GLU A 75 10.30 5.21 -4.23
N GLY A 76 11.47 5.09 -3.62
CA GLY A 76 11.59 5.04 -2.16
C GLY A 76 11.28 3.68 -1.54
N PHE A 77 10.70 2.73 -2.27
CA PHE A 77 10.51 1.35 -1.81
C PHE A 77 11.82 0.53 -1.88
N GLN A 78 11.88 -0.52 -1.07
CA GLN A 78 12.93 -1.52 -1.00
C GLN A 78 12.73 -2.62 -2.05
N GLU A 79 13.78 -3.42 -2.26
CA GLU A 79 13.85 -4.47 -3.29
C GLU A 79 12.66 -5.43 -3.27
N LYS A 80 12.23 -5.89 -2.08
CA LYS A 80 11.08 -6.79 -1.91
C LYS A 80 9.76 -6.25 -2.49
N ALA A 81 9.57 -4.94 -2.50
CA ALA A 81 8.37 -4.36 -3.11
C ALA A 81 8.39 -4.52 -4.64
N GLY A 82 9.59 -4.47 -5.25
CA GLY A 82 9.78 -4.79 -6.67
C GLY A 82 9.53 -6.27 -6.96
N GLU A 83 10.06 -7.16 -6.11
CA GLU A 83 9.79 -8.61 -6.19
C GLU A 83 8.29 -8.93 -6.15
N TYR A 84 7.50 -8.18 -5.38
CA TYR A 84 6.05 -8.32 -5.37
C TYR A 84 5.41 -7.96 -6.73
N LEU A 85 5.89 -6.92 -7.43
CA LEU A 85 5.40 -6.60 -8.76
C LEU A 85 5.77 -7.69 -9.79
N ASP A 86 6.97 -8.24 -9.68
CA ASP A 86 7.40 -9.36 -10.52
C ASP A 86 6.54 -10.61 -10.25
N TRP A 87 6.26 -10.90 -8.98
CA TRP A 87 5.37 -12.00 -8.59
C TRP A 87 3.95 -11.83 -9.17
N LEU A 88 3.38 -10.63 -9.14
CA LEU A 88 2.08 -10.34 -9.77
C LEU A 88 2.10 -10.61 -11.27
N ARG A 89 3.17 -10.21 -11.96
CA ARG A 89 3.35 -10.43 -13.40
C ARG A 89 3.48 -11.91 -13.73
N GLU A 90 4.28 -12.64 -12.97
CA GLU A 90 4.49 -14.09 -13.17
C GLU A 90 3.21 -14.91 -12.99
N HIS A 91 2.25 -14.41 -12.22
CA HIS A 91 0.97 -15.08 -11.94
C HIS A 91 -0.21 -14.52 -12.75
N ASP A 92 0.02 -13.61 -13.70
CA ASP A 92 -1.04 -12.92 -14.46
C ASP A 92 -2.07 -12.19 -13.56
N LEU A 93 -1.60 -11.65 -12.43
CA LEU A 93 -2.41 -10.93 -11.41
C LEU A 93 -2.23 -9.41 -11.47
N GLU A 94 -1.53 -8.88 -12.49
CA GLU A 94 -1.36 -7.44 -12.66
C GLU A 94 -2.73 -6.74 -12.86
N PRO A 95 -3.07 -5.72 -12.06
CA PRO A 95 -4.29 -4.95 -12.26
C PRO A 95 -4.31 -4.28 -13.63
N VAL A 96 -5.50 -4.25 -14.27
CA VAL A 96 -5.70 -3.64 -15.60
C VAL A 96 -5.17 -2.20 -15.67
N PHE A 97 -5.23 -1.46 -14.56
CA PHE A 97 -4.78 -0.07 -14.56
C PHE A 97 -3.25 0.10 -14.69
N PHE A 98 -2.44 -0.95 -14.53
CA PHE A 98 -0.99 -0.89 -14.74
C PHE A 98 -0.64 -0.51 -16.19
N GLN A 99 -1.50 -0.82 -17.16
CA GLN A 99 -1.32 -0.45 -18.56
C GLN A 99 -1.22 1.07 -18.79
N TYR A 100 -1.70 1.88 -17.85
CA TYR A 100 -1.63 3.34 -17.94
C TYR A 100 -0.27 3.90 -17.52
N GLY A 101 0.62 3.05 -16.98
CA GLY A 101 1.84 3.48 -16.28
C GLY A 101 1.48 4.09 -14.93
N PHE A 102 2.08 3.59 -13.86
CA PHE A 102 1.91 4.16 -12.53
C PHE A 102 3.27 4.29 -11.84
N MET A 103 3.44 5.37 -11.10
CA MET A 103 4.56 5.55 -10.19
C MET A 103 4.01 5.54 -8.77
N PHE A 104 4.50 4.59 -7.97
CA PHE A 104 4.27 4.57 -6.52
C PHE A 104 5.49 5.13 -5.83
N LYS A 105 5.29 6.11 -4.98
CA LYS A 105 6.32 6.76 -4.20
C LYS A 105 6.05 6.59 -2.72
N ARG A 106 7.00 5.99 -2.01
CA ARG A 106 7.02 5.96 -0.55
C ARG A 106 7.77 7.17 -0.02
N GLY A 107 7.08 7.98 0.78
CA GLY A 107 7.68 9.10 1.49
C GLY A 107 8.63 8.66 2.60
N ARG A 108 9.08 9.64 3.40
CA ARG A 108 9.87 9.36 4.59
C ARG A 108 9.05 8.56 5.59
N VAL A 109 9.71 7.59 6.22
CA VAL A 109 9.12 6.72 7.25
C VAL A 109 9.72 7.08 8.59
N THR A 110 8.87 7.18 9.60
CA THR A 110 9.29 7.19 11.00
C THR A 110 8.99 5.84 11.61
N GLU A 111 9.92 5.35 12.43
CA GLU A 111 9.79 4.06 13.11
C GLU A 111 9.89 4.26 14.61
N GLU A 112 8.98 3.64 15.34
CA GLU A 112 8.98 3.58 16.80
C GLU A 112 8.81 2.13 17.23
N LEU A 113 9.45 1.77 18.34
CA LEU A 113 9.34 0.45 18.94
C LEU A 113 8.63 0.56 20.28
N VAL A 114 7.48 -0.08 20.39
CA VAL A 114 6.58 0.00 21.54
C VAL A 114 6.62 -1.32 22.29
N HIS A 115 6.95 -1.28 23.57
CA HIS A 115 6.99 -2.45 24.45
C HIS A 115 5.58 -2.76 24.98
N ASP A 116 4.78 -3.45 24.19
CA ASP A 116 3.44 -3.92 24.56
C ASP A 116 3.00 -5.03 23.60
N SER A 117 1.80 -5.60 23.80
CA SER A 117 1.21 -6.54 22.86
C SER A 117 0.71 -5.84 21.59
N LEU A 118 0.70 -6.56 20.47
CA LEU A 118 0.13 -6.08 19.20
C LEU A 118 -1.33 -5.62 19.37
N GLU A 119 -2.14 -6.36 20.13
CA GLU A 119 -3.53 -6.02 20.42
C GLU A 119 -3.65 -4.67 21.15
N ALA A 120 -2.85 -4.46 22.20
CA ALA A 120 -2.90 -3.21 22.97
C ALA A 120 -2.40 -2.01 22.15
N VAL A 121 -1.39 -2.18 21.30
CA VAL A 121 -0.91 -1.13 20.39
C VAL A 121 -1.95 -0.83 19.31
N ARG A 122 -2.55 -1.87 18.72
CA ARG A 122 -3.63 -1.75 17.73
C ARG A 122 -4.78 -0.93 18.28
N ASP A 123 -5.28 -1.27 19.47
CA ASP A 123 -6.41 -0.57 20.09
C ASP A 123 -6.09 0.91 20.33
N ARG A 124 -4.88 1.20 20.82
CA ARG A 124 -4.40 2.58 21.03
C ARG A 124 -4.33 3.37 19.72
N VAL A 125 -3.75 2.79 18.67
CA VAL A 125 -3.65 3.41 17.35
C VAL A 125 -5.04 3.66 16.77
N MET A 126 -5.94 2.68 16.84
CA MET A 126 -7.30 2.82 16.34
C MET A 126 -8.09 3.90 17.09
N GLU A 127 -7.88 4.03 18.40
CA GLU A 127 -8.48 5.10 19.19
C GLU A 127 -7.91 6.48 18.81
N GLU A 128 -6.60 6.60 18.63
CA GLU A 128 -5.96 7.83 18.14
C GLU A 128 -6.49 8.25 16.77
N VAL A 129 -6.65 7.30 15.84
CA VAL A 129 -7.23 7.58 14.53
C VAL A 129 -8.67 8.08 14.63
N ARG A 130 -9.49 7.52 15.53
CA ARG A 130 -10.86 8.00 15.78
C ARG A 130 -10.87 9.42 16.34
N GLN A 131 -9.94 9.75 17.22
CA GLN A 131 -9.84 11.08 17.84
C GLN A 131 -9.34 12.14 16.86
N THR A 132 -8.34 11.82 16.05
CA THR A 132 -7.80 12.73 15.03
C THR A 132 -8.75 12.90 13.86
N GLY A 133 -9.50 11.86 13.51
CA GLY A 133 -10.44 11.86 12.40
C GLY A 133 -9.80 12.03 11.03
N ASP A 134 -8.50 11.69 10.87
CA ASP A 134 -7.79 11.86 9.60
C ASP A 134 -8.41 10.93 8.53
N PRO A 135 -9.08 11.48 7.50
CA PRO A 135 -9.75 10.68 6.49
C PRO A 135 -8.77 10.08 5.48
N MET A 136 -7.48 10.43 5.54
CA MET A 136 -6.42 9.96 4.64
C MET A 136 -5.51 8.92 5.29
N LEU A 137 -5.76 8.55 6.54
CA LEU A 137 -4.93 7.61 7.27
C LEU A 137 -5.42 6.15 7.10
N ALA A 138 -4.58 5.32 6.51
CA ALA A 138 -4.73 3.87 6.53
C ALA A 138 -4.05 3.28 7.77
N VAL A 139 -4.66 2.25 8.37
CA VAL A 139 -4.03 1.46 9.43
C VAL A 139 -3.94 0.02 8.96
N MET A 140 -2.74 -0.52 8.98
CA MET A 140 -2.41 -1.83 8.41
C MET A 140 -1.51 -2.61 9.35
N GLU A 141 -1.57 -3.92 9.24
CA GLU A 141 -0.66 -4.85 9.91
C GLU A 141 -0.01 -5.76 8.90
N GLY A 142 1.21 -6.17 9.18
CA GLY A 142 1.96 -7.05 8.30
C GLY A 142 3.19 -7.65 8.96
N VAL A 143 3.93 -8.38 8.14
CA VAL A 143 5.20 -9.02 8.53
C VAL A 143 6.28 -7.95 8.56
N ASP A 144 7.05 -7.87 9.65
CA ASP A 144 8.01 -6.78 9.85
C ASP A 144 9.04 -6.66 8.71
N ASP A 145 9.60 -7.78 8.26
CA ASP A 145 10.62 -7.81 7.20
C ASP A 145 10.06 -7.60 5.78
N ALA A 146 8.73 -7.59 5.61
CA ALA A 146 8.05 -7.47 4.32
C ALA A 146 6.94 -6.42 4.35
N TRP A 147 7.00 -5.49 5.28
CA TRP A 147 5.95 -4.50 5.51
C TRP A 147 5.69 -3.62 4.27
N GLU A 148 6.71 -3.35 3.47
CA GLU A 148 6.58 -2.58 2.22
C GLU A 148 5.78 -3.31 1.13
N VAL A 149 5.79 -4.65 1.16
CA VAL A 149 4.94 -5.48 0.27
C VAL A 149 3.48 -5.29 0.65
N SER A 150 3.15 -5.36 1.94
CA SER A 150 1.81 -5.11 2.46
C SER A 150 1.33 -3.70 2.09
N LEU A 151 2.18 -2.68 2.30
CA LEU A 151 1.88 -1.30 1.94
C LEU A 151 1.58 -1.14 0.44
N LEU A 152 2.42 -1.71 -0.42
CA LEU A 152 2.24 -1.61 -1.87
C LEU A 152 0.99 -2.37 -2.35
N LYS A 153 0.74 -3.57 -1.81
CA LYS A 153 -0.51 -4.34 -2.05
C LYS A 153 -1.73 -3.49 -1.76
N PHE A 154 -1.80 -2.87 -0.58
CA PHE A 154 -2.94 -2.03 -0.22
C PHE A 154 -3.05 -0.78 -1.08
N ALA A 155 -1.93 -0.15 -1.44
CA ALA A 155 -1.95 0.98 -2.36
C ALA A 155 -2.54 0.60 -3.73
N ILE A 156 -2.14 -0.55 -4.27
CA ILE A 156 -2.66 -1.11 -5.53
C ILE A 156 -4.15 -1.41 -5.43
N GLU A 157 -4.59 -2.10 -4.37
CA GLU A 157 -6.00 -2.45 -4.15
C GLU A 157 -6.89 -1.20 -4.04
N MET A 158 -6.43 -0.17 -3.33
CA MET A 158 -7.16 1.08 -3.16
C MET A 158 -7.35 1.83 -4.49
N ILE A 159 -6.32 1.86 -5.35
CA ILE A 159 -6.41 2.47 -6.68
C ILE A 159 -7.34 1.67 -7.60
N GLY A 160 -7.30 0.34 -7.51
CA GLY A 160 -8.21 -0.54 -8.24
C GLY A 160 -9.68 -0.24 -7.90
N LYS A 161 -10.03 -0.28 -6.60
CA LYS A 161 -11.40 -0.01 -6.12
C LYS A 161 -11.91 1.35 -6.58
N SER A 162 -11.07 2.38 -6.52
CA SER A 162 -11.46 3.74 -6.85
C SER A 162 -11.62 3.95 -8.37
N SER A 163 -10.90 3.18 -9.21
CA SER A 163 -11.03 3.24 -10.67
C SER A 163 -12.36 2.66 -11.15
N ASP A 164 -12.77 1.52 -10.57
CA ASP A 164 -14.04 0.86 -10.88
C ASP A 164 -15.25 1.71 -10.48
N ILE A 165 -15.20 2.34 -9.29
CA ILE A 165 -16.25 3.23 -8.82
C ILE A 165 -16.39 4.46 -9.71
N ASN A 166 -15.27 5.06 -10.14
CA ASN A 166 -15.34 6.25 -10.99
C ASN A 166 -15.91 5.90 -12.38
N ALA A 167 -15.49 4.81 -13.03
CA ALA A 167 -16.08 4.38 -14.30
C ALA A 167 -17.60 4.15 -14.20
N PHE A 168 -18.06 3.59 -13.08
CA PHE A 168 -19.48 3.41 -12.79
C PHE A 168 -20.24 4.75 -12.60
N ASP A 169 -19.68 5.70 -11.84
CA ASP A 169 -20.27 7.03 -11.62
C ASP A 169 -20.35 7.86 -12.92
N PHE A 170 -19.38 7.72 -13.83
CA PHE A 170 -19.40 8.37 -15.16
C PHE A 170 -20.51 7.82 -16.08
N LYS A 171 -20.70 6.49 -16.12
CA LYS A 171 -21.82 5.88 -16.86
C LYS A 171 -23.18 6.34 -16.33
N ARG A 172 -23.33 6.42 -15.01
CA ARG A 172 -24.58 6.88 -14.38
C ARG A 172 -24.90 8.35 -14.67
N LYS A 173 -23.87 9.17 -14.86
CA LYS A 173 -23.99 10.59 -15.24
C LYS A 173 -24.07 10.82 -16.75
N GLY A 174 -24.08 9.77 -17.58
CA GLY A 174 -24.20 9.88 -19.04
C GLY A 174 -22.97 10.46 -19.74
N LEU A 175 -21.79 10.32 -19.11
CA LEU A 175 -20.53 10.89 -19.60
C LEU A 175 -19.62 9.84 -20.28
N LEU A 176 -20.15 8.63 -20.53
CA LEU A 176 -19.53 7.52 -21.26
C LEU A 176 -20.58 6.82 -22.14
#